data_AF-A0A941WNW2-F1
#
_entry.id   AF-A0A941WNW2-F1
#
_cell.length_a   1.000
_cell.length_b   1.000
_cell.length_c   1.000
_cell.angle_alpha   90.00
_cell.angle_beta   90.00
_cell.angle_gamma   90.00
#
_symmetry.space_group_name_H-M   'P 1'
#
loop_
_entity.id
_entity.type
_entity.pdbx_description
1 polymer ?
#
loop_
_entity_poly.entity_id
_entity_poly.type
_entity_poly.pdbx_seq_one_letter_code
_entity_poly.pdbx_strand_id
1 'polypeptide(L)'
;FRSASDILITTNGGYPLDQNVYQSPKGMTAAETVVRDGGVIIMLASSSDGVGGDAYYHQLAEEADINRTMAMFLSREPAQTVPDQLQTQILLRILKKASVIYVSELPDDTIRALHMTPAHSLQEALKLACERLGNQNASITAIPDGVSVVTTLKE
;
A
#
# COMPACT_ATOMS: atom_id res chain seq x y z
N PHE A 1 -9.83 -6.05 -15.85
CA PHE A 1 -10.59 -4.79 -15.73
C PHE A 1 -10.61 -4.10 -17.08
N ARG A 2 -11.71 -3.42 -17.45
CA ARG A 2 -11.84 -2.75 -18.75
C ARG A 2 -11.12 -1.40 -18.81
N SER A 3 -10.90 -0.78 -17.66
CA SER A 3 -10.16 0.47 -17.50
C SER A 3 -9.57 0.52 -16.10
N ALA A 4 -8.56 1.37 -15.91
CA ALA A 4 -8.08 1.72 -14.58
C ALA A 4 -9.13 2.56 -13.82
N SER A 5 -9.04 2.58 -12.49
CA SER A 5 -9.88 3.42 -11.61
C SER A 5 -9.06 4.43 -10.82
N ASP A 6 -9.74 5.49 -10.37
CA ASP A 6 -9.16 6.56 -9.55
C ASP A 6 -8.85 6.07 -8.13
N ILE A 7 -9.79 5.33 -7.54
CA ILE A 7 -9.72 4.81 -6.18
C ILE A 7 -9.89 3.29 -6.21
N LEU A 8 -8.94 2.58 -5.60
CA LEU A 8 -9.01 1.14 -5.41
C LEU A 8 -9.21 0.82 -3.94
N ILE A 9 -10.17 -0.04 -3.61
CA ILE A 9 -10.35 -0.57 -2.26
C ILE A 9 -9.91 -2.03 -2.29
N THR A 10 -9.05 -2.44 -1.37
CA THR A 10 -8.69 -3.85 -1.24
C THR A 10 -8.42 -4.27 0.20
N THR A 11 -8.26 -5.57 0.41
CA THR A 11 -7.94 -6.19 1.70
C THR A 11 -6.80 -7.19 1.53
N ASN A 12 -6.28 -7.71 2.65
CA ASN A 12 -5.27 -8.78 2.64
C ASN A 12 -5.85 -10.17 2.98
N GLY A 13 -7.16 -10.38 2.79
CA GLY A 13 -7.79 -11.69 3.05
C GLY A 13 -8.16 -11.96 4.51
N GLY A 14 -7.97 -11.00 5.40
CA GLY A 14 -8.25 -11.12 6.84
C GLY A 14 -7.28 -12.05 7.58
N TYR A 15 -7.52 -12.27 8.87
CA TYR A 15 -6.60 -13.03 9.72
C TYR A 15 -6.52 -14.51 9.27
N PRO A 16 -5.31 -15.12 9.19
CA PRO A 16 -4.00 -14.59 9.63
C PRO A 16 -3.21 -13.85 8.53
N LEU A 17 -3.77 -13.65 7.35
CA LEU A 17 -3.05 -13.10 6.20
C LEU A 17 -2.83 -11.58 6.30
N ASP A 18 -3.63 -10.87 7.09
CA ASP A 18 -3.52 -9.42 7.34
C ASP A 18 -2.88 -9.06 8.70
N GLN A 19 -2.20 -10.01 9.34
CA GLN A 19 -1.71 -9.88 10.72
C GLN A 19 -0.69 -8.75 10.94
N ASN A 20 0.00 -8.27 9.89
CA ASN A 20 0.93 -7.14 10.01
C ASN A 20 1.09 -6.36 8.69
N VAL A 21 1.65 -5.15 8.80
CA VAL A 21 1.81 -4.25 7.63
C VAL A 21 2.71 -4.89 6.56
N TYR A 22 3.74 -5.64 6.94
CA TYR A 22 4.63 -6.34 6.02
C TYR A 22 3.86 -7.26 5.05
N GLN A 23 2.75 -7.88 5.46
CA GLN A 23 1.95 -8.71 4.56
C GLN A 23 1.13 -7.91 3.55
N SER A 24 0.72 -6.69 3.89
CA SER A 24 -0.28 -5.92 3.15
C SER A 24 0.08 -5.49 1.72
N PRO A 25 1.36 -5.25 1.35
CA PRO A 25 1.70 -4.99 -0.04
C PRO A 25 1.27 -6.11 -0.99
N LYS A 26 1.11 -7.35 -0.51
CA LYS A 26 0.62 -8.47 -1.33
C LYS A 26 -0.76 -8.17 -1.91
N GLY A 27 -1.74 -7.82 -1.08
CA GLY A 27 -3.06 -7.41 -1.55
C GLY A 27 -3.03 -6.09 -2.33
N MET A 28 -2.17 -5.15 -1.92
CA MET A 28 -2.02 -3.88 -2.66
C MET A 28 -1.52 -4.08 -4.10
N THR A 29 -0.70 -5.09 -4.41
CA THR A 29 -0.24 -5.32 -5.80
C THR A 29 -1.39 -5.65 -6.76
N ALA A 30 -2.46 -6.29 -6.28
CA ALA A 30 -3.67 -6.50 -7.06
C ALA A 30 -4.34 -5.15 -7.41
N ALA A 31 -4.45 -4.25 -6.42
CA ALA A 31 -4.96 -2.90 -6.63
C ALA A 31 -4.02 -2.05 -7.52
N GLU A 32 -2.70 -2.15 -7.33
CA GLU A 32 -1.68 -1.43 -8.09
C GLU A 32 -1.81 -1.68 -9.59
N THR A 33 -2.19 -2.89 -10.00
CA THR A 33 -2.35 -3.23 -11.42
C THR A 33 -3.46 -2.42 -12.10
N VAL A 34 -4.49 -2.02 -11.35
CA VAL A 34 -5.73 -1.46 -11.89
C VAL A 34 -6.02 -0.04 -11.43
N VAL A 35 -5.21 0.52 -10.52
CA VAL A 35 -5.22 1.95 -10.20
C VAL A 35 -4.51 2.72 -11.31
N ARG A 36 -5.04 3.89 -11.66
CA ARG A 36 -4.34 4.82 -12.56
C ARG A 36 -3.14 5.46 -11.85
N ASP A 37 -2.22 6.01 -12.62
CA ASP A 37 -1.12 6.81 -12.05
C ASP A 37 -1.67 8.02 -11.30
N GLY A 38 -1.13 8.27 -10.10
CA GLY A 38 -1.59 9.29 -9.18
C GLY A 38 -2.97 9.00 -8.55
N GLY A 39 -3.46 7.77 -8.62
CA GLY A 39 -4.68 7.33 -7.94
C GLY A 39 -4.46 7.07 -6.45
N VAL A 40 -5.49 6.52 -5.80
CA VAL A 40 -5.48 6.18 -4.38
C VAL A 40 -5.80 4.70 -4.18
N ILE A 41 -5.02 4.02 -3.35
CA ILE A 41 -5.32 2.67 -2.86
C ILE A 41 -5.73 2.78 -1.40
N ILE A 42 -6.93 2.31 -1.08
CA ILE A 42 -7.43 2.11 0.28
C ILE A 42 -7.18 0.65 0.64
N MET A 43 -6.27 0.43 1.59
CA MET A 43 -5.95 -0.88 2.13
C MET A 43 -6.66 -1.10 3.46
N LEU A 44 -7.47 -2.16 3.55
CA LEU A 44 -8.08 -2.61 4.80
C LEU A 44 -7.33 -3.85 5.31
N ALA A 45 -6.61 -3.70 6.42
CA ALA A 45 -5.86 -4.78 7.07
C ALA A 45 -5.67 -4.46 8.56
N SER A 46 -6.11 -5.36 9.44
CA SER A 46 -6.07 -5.13 10.90
C SER A 46 -4.65 -4.85 11.41
N SER A 47 -3.67 -5.59 10.89
CA SER A 47 -2.26 -5.50 11.29
C SER A 47 -2.03 -5.64 12.80
N SER A 48 -2.77 -6.55 13.44
CA SER A 48 -2.78 -6.76 14.89
C SER A 48 -1.40 -7.05 15.51
N ASP A 49 -0.47 -7.61 14.73
CA ASP A 49 0.88 -7.97 15.17
C ASP A 49 1.91 -6.84 14.91
N GLY A 50 1.46 -5.66 14.50
CA GLY A 50 2.36 -4.52 14.25
C GLY A 50 2.83 -4.42 12.81
N VAL A 51 4.06 -3.93 12.65
CA VAL A 51 4.65 -3.67 11.33
C VAL A 51 5.09 -4.95 10.64
N GLY A 52 5.49 -5.98 11.39
CA GLY A 52 5.87 -7.29 10.86
C GLY A 52 7.34 -7.45 10.49
N GLY A 53 8.19 -6.48 10.84
CA GLY A 53 9.65 -6.57 10.72
C GLY A 53 10.34 -5.25 11.07
N ASP A 54 11.38 -5.31 11.91
CA ASP A 54 12.14 -4.12 12.32
C ASP A 54 12.90 -3.54 11.12
N ALA A 55 13.54 -4.38 10.31
CA ALA A 55 14.27 -3.94 9.13
C ALA A 55 13.32 -3.27 8.11
N TYR A 56 12.12 -3.83 7.91
CA TYR A 56 11.07 -3.21 7.11
C TYR A 56 10.66 -1.82 7.64
N TYR A 57 10.41 -1.69 8.94
CA TYR A 57 10.06 -0.41 9.57
C TYR A 57 11.16 0.63 9.37
N HIS A 58 12.40 0.31 9.77
CA HIS A 58 13.52 1.26 9.73
C HIS A 58 13.84 1.70 8.29
N GLN A 59 13.81 0.77 7.33
CA GLN A 59 14.04 1.09 5.91
C GLN A 59 13.04 2.10 5.34
N LEU A 60 11.82 2.17 5.89
CA LEU A 60 10.79 3.12 5.48
C LEU A 60 10.81 4.38 6.34
N ALA A 61 10.87 4.23 7.67
CA ALA A 61 10.68 5.31 8.63
C ALA A 61 11.88 6.28 8.73
N GLU A 62 13.10 5.82 8.45
CA GLU A 62 14.32 6.62 8.65
C GLU A 62 14.64 7.56 7.48
N GLU A 63 14.03 7.35 6.31
CA GLU A 63 14.22 8.19 5.13
C GLU A 63 12.87 8.70 4.60
N ALA A 64 12.71 10.02 4.64
CA ALA A 64 11.48 10.71 4.22
C ALA A 64 11.27 10.65 2.70
N ASP A 65 12.35 10.64 1.92
CA ASP A 65 12.28 10.59 0.46
C ASP A 65 12.32 9.14 -0.03
N ILE A 66 11.13 8.59 -0.32
CA ILE A 66 10.96 7.24 -0.87
C ILE A 66 11.80 6.96 -2.12
N ASN A 67 12.16 8.00 -2.90
CA ASN A 67 12.99 7.83 -4.09
C ASN A 67 14.44 7.54 -3.74
N ARG A 68 14.96 8.07 -2.64
CA ARG A 68 16.32 7.79 -2.15
C ARG A 68 16.42 6.35 -1.69
N THR A 69 15.47 5.87 -0.89
CA THR A 69 15.43 4.47 -0.44
C THR A 69 15.34 3.51 -1.64
N MET A 70 14.46 3.80 -2.60
CA MET A 70 14.36 3.00 -3.83
C MET A 70 15.67 3.02 -4.63
N ALA A 71 16.28 4.18 -4.86
CA ALA A 71 17.54 4.30 -5.60
C ALA A 71 18.67 3.55 -4.91
N MET A 72 18.77 3.65 -3.57
CA MET A 72 19.74 2.92 -2.77
C MET A 72 19.56 1.41 -2.93
N PHE A 73 18.33 0.90 -2.88
CA PHE A 73 18.09 -0.53 -3.10
C PHE A 73 18.42 -0.99 -4.52
N LEU A 74 18.15 -0.17 -5.54
CA LEU A 74 18.46 -0.49 -6.93
C LEU A 74 19.98 -0.44 -7.23
N SER A 75 20.76 0.25 -6.41
CA SER A 75 22.23 0.27 -6.51
C SER A 75 22.93 -0.92 -5.87
N ARG A 76 22.21 -1.78 -5.13
CA ARG A 76 22.79 -2.95 -4.46
C ARG A 76 22.98 -4.10 -5.43
N GLU A 77 24.14 -4.73 -5.35
CA GLU A 77 24.37 -6.02 -6.00
C GLU A 77 23.50 -7.11 -5.35
N PRO A 78 23.14 -8.19 -6.07
CA PRO A 78 22.30 -9.26 -5.51
C PRO A 78 22.81 -9.84 -4.17
N ALA A 79 24.13 -9.96 -4.03
CA ALA A 79 24.79 -10.43 -2.80
C ALA A 79 24.71 -9.46 -1.61
N GLN A 80 24.24 -8.22 -1.82
CA GLN A 80 24.11 -7.17 -0.81
C GLN A 80 22.66 -6.95 -0.36
N THR A 81 21.73 -7.81 -0.80
CA THR A 81 20.33 -7.73 -0.38
C THR A 81 20.23 -7.88 1.13
N VAL A 82 19.60 -6.91 1.80
CA VAL A 82 19.41 -6.93 3.26
C VAL A 82 18.03 -7.53 3.60
N PRO A 83 17.79 -7.95 4.86
CA PRO A 83 16.48 -8.41 5.30
C PRO A 83 15.36 -7.43 4.93
N ASP A 84 14.20 -7.96 4.56
CA ASP A 84 12.97 -7.23 4.21
C ASP A 84 13.03 -6.28 3.00
N GLN A 85 14.21 -6.11 2.37
CA GLN A 85 14.38 -5.20 1.23
C GLN A 85 13.37 -5.44 0.11
N LEU A 86 13.09 -6.71 -0.22
CA LEU A 86 12.17 -7.06 -1.31
C LEU A 86 10.77 -6.49 -1.05
N GLN A 87 10.26 -6.67 0.17
CA GLN A 87 8.92 -6.21 0.51
C GLN A 87 8.88 -4.69 0.59
N THR A 88 9.94 -4.06 1.14
CA THR A 88 10.07 -2.60 1.15
C THR A 88 10.10 -2.04 -0.27
N GLN A 89 10.85 -2.65 -1.19
CA GLN A 89 10.88 -2.28 -2.60
C GLN A 89 9.48 -2.36 -3.23
N ILE A 90 8.69 -3.39 -2.93
CA ILE A 90 7.32 -3.51 -3.44
C ILE A 90 6.43 -2.38 -2.91
N LEU A 91 6.46 -2.08 -1.61
CA LEU A 91 5.66 -0.97 -1.08
C LEU A 91 6.08 0.38 -1.69
N LEU A 92 7.39 0.64 -1.79
CA LEU A 92 7.90 1.87 -2.41
C LEU A 92 7.47 2.01 -3.88
N ARG A 93 7.43 0.90 -4.64
CA ARG A 93 6.91 0.90 -6.01
C ARG A 93 5.44 1.32 -6.05
N ILE A 94 4.62 0.75 -5.17
CA ILE A 94 3.20 1.11 -5.04
C ILE A 94 3.06 2.60 -4.70
N LEU A 95 3.79 3.08 -3.69
CA LEU A 95 3.76 4.48 -3.23
C LEU A 95 4.19 5.49 -4.29
N LYS A 96 5.09 5.10 -5.20
CA LYS A 96 5.48 5.93 -6.36
C LYS A 96 4.36 6.05 -7.40
N LYS A 97 3.47 5.07 -7.49
CA LYS A 97 2.35 5.05 -8.45
C LYS A 97 1.09 5.68 -7.87
N ALA A 98 0.74 5.34 -6.64
CA ALA A 98 -0.51 5.70 -5.99
C ALA A 98 -0.30 6.05 -4.52
N SER A 99 -1.16 6.93 -4.02
CA SER A 99 -1.20 7.23 -2.58
C SER A 99 -1.91 6.09 -1.84
N VAL A 100 -1.39 5.70 -0.68
CA VAL A 100 -2.01 4.63 0.12
C VAL A 100 -2.67 5.21 1.36
N ILE A 101 -3.96 4.92 1.51
CA ILE A 101 -4.72 5.13 2.74
C ILE A 101 -4.86 3.77 3.41
N TYR A 102 -4.49 3.67 4.68
CA TYR A 102 -4.40 2.41 5.40
C TYR A 102 -5.37 2.42 6.58
N VAL A 103 -6.29 1.46 6.61
CA VAL A 103 -7.24 1.27 7.71
C VAL A 103 -6.81 0.06 8.52
N SER A 104 -6.43 0.29 9.77
CA SER A 104 -5.86 -0.71 10.68
C SER A 104 -6.05 -0.35 12.14
N GLU A 105 -5.63 -1.23 13.05
CA GLU A 105 -5.63 -0.98 14.50
C GLU A 105 -4.33 -0.35 15.01
N LEU A 106 -3.37 -0.05 14.12
CA LEU A 106 -2.07 0.52 14.50
C LEU A 106 -2.12 2.01 14.79
N PRO A 107 -1.20 2.52 15.63
CA PRO A 107 -1.05 3.96 15.84
C PRO A 107 -0.82 4.70 14.51
N ASP A 108 -1.51 5.82 14.34
CA ASP A 108 -1.40 6.66 13.15
C ASP A 108 0.05 7.02 12.80
N ASP A 109 0.88 7.32 13.80
CA ASP A 109 2.28 7.72 13.59
C ASP A 109 3.12 6.58 13.02
N THR A 110 2.79 5.33 13.35
CA THR A 110 3.40 4.15 12.72
C THR A 110 3.04 4.10 11.24
N ILE A 111 1.77 4.31 10.88
CA ILE A 111 1.32 4.29 9.47
C ILE A 111 1.93 5.46 8.68
N ARG A 112 2.01 6.66 9.28
CA ARG A 112 2.65 7.84 8.67
C ARG A 112 4.14 7.62 8.46
N ALA A 113 4.84 6.99 9.40
CA ALA A 113 6.25 6.64 9.25
C ALA A 113 6.52 5.69 8.07
N LEU A 114 5.51 4.91 7.66
CA LEU A 114 5.58 4.04 6.48
C LEU A 114 5.10 4.73 5.19
N HIS A 115 5.01 6.06 5.19
CA HIS A 115 4.59 6.90 4.04
C HIS A 115 3.13 6.71 3.61
N MET A 116 2.29 6.18 4.50
CA MET A 116 0.86 5.95 4.24
C MET A 116 0.00 6.92 5.05
N THR A 117 -1.25 7.10 4.63
CA THR A 117 -2.23 7.94 5.34
C THR A 117 -3.12 7.06 6.22
N PRO A 118 -3.11 7.20 7.55
CA PRO A 118 -4.00 6.42 8.41
C PRO A 118 -5.47 6.86 8.24
N ALA A 119 -6.38 5.91 8.40
CA ALA A 119 -7.81 6.14 8.53
C ALA A 119 -8.42 5.08 9.45
N HIS A 120 -9.55 5.40 10.08
CA HIS A 120 -10.19 4.58 11.12
C HIS A 120 -11.49 3.91 10.65
N SER A 121 -11.89 4.17 9.39
CA SER A 121 -13.02 3.50 8.75
C SER A 121 -12.90 3.58 7.23
N LEU A 122 -13.63 2.72 6.52
CA LEU A 122 -13.74 2.81 5.06
C LEU A 122 -14.36 4.14 4.61
N GLN A 123 -15.34 4.65 5.37
CA GLN A 123 -16.02 5.92 5.08
C GLN A 123 -15.05 7.09 5.18
N GLU A 124 -14.22 7.14 6.22
CA GLU A 124 -13.16 8.13 6.36
C GLU A 124 -12.13 8.00 5.24
N ALA A 125 -11.69 6.77 4.93
CA ALA A 125 -10.72 6.53 3.88
C ALA A 125 -11.22 6.98 2.50
N LEU A 126 -12.50 6.75 2.20
CA LEU A 126 -13.14 7.23 0.98
C LEU A 126 -13.20 8.75 0.91
N LYS A 127 -13.56 9.40 2.02
CA LYS A 127 -13.56 10.86 2.11
C LYS A 127 -12.17 11.44 1.83
N LEU A 128 -11.14 10.92 2.50
CA LEU A 128 -9.75 11.31 2.30
C LEU A 128 -9.28 11.07 0.86
N ALA A 129 -9.68 9.95 0.24
CA ALA A 129 -9.35 9.65 -1.15
C ALA A 129 -9.97 10.68 -2.12
N CYS A 130 -11.27 10.98 -1.98
CA CYS A 130 -11.96 11.98 -2.79
C CYS A 130 -11.37 13.39 -2.60
N GLU A 131 -11.05 13.78 -1.36
CA GLU A 131 -10.39 15.05 -1.04
C GLU A 131 -9.01 15.15 -1.69
N ARG A 132 -8.20 14.09 -1.59
CA ARG A 132 -6.86 14.04 -2.19
C ARG A 132 -6.90 14.14 -3.71
N LEU A 133 -7.92 13.58 -4.34
CA LEU A 133 -8.12 13.67 -5.78
C LEU A 133 -8.83 14.95 -6.24
N GLY A 134 -9.40 15.72 -5.32
CA GLY A 134 -10.26 16.86 -5.65
C GLY A 134 -11.50 16.49 -6.46
N ASN A 135 -11.97 15.24 -6.37
CA ASN A 135 -13.06 14.71 -7.19
C ASN A 135 -13.98 13.78 -6.39
N GLN A 136 -15.21 14.24 -6.13
CA GLN A 136 -16.24 13.46 -5.42
C GLN A 136 -16.88 12.36 -6.28
N ASN A 137 -16.71 12.43 -7.60
CA ASN A 137 -17.22 11.45 -8.57
C ASN A 137 -16.10 10.55 -9.11
N ALA A 138 -14.99 10.42 -8.36
CA ALA A 138 -13.88 9.55 -8.72
C ALA A 138 -14.37 8.10 -8.92
N SER A 139 -13.87 7.42 -9.95
CA SER A 139 -14.21 6.02 -10.21
C SER A 139 -13.63 5.11 -9.12
N ILE A 140 -14.45 4.20 -8.60
CA ILE A 140 -14.08 3.30 -7.51
C ILE A 140 -14.16 1.86 -7.99
N THR A 141 -13.10 1.10 -7.76
CA THR A 141 -13.09 -0.35 -7.93
C THR A 141 -12.77 -1.01 -6.59
N ALA A 142 -13.50 -2.06 -6.23
CA ALA A 142 -13.24 -2.85 -5.03
C ALA A 142 -12.72 -4.25 -5.41
N ILE A 143 -11.66 -4.68 -4.74
CA ILE A 143 -11.08 -6.02 -4.79
C ILE A 143 -11.19 -6.59 -3.37
N PRO A 144 -12.29 -7.28 -3.01
CA PRO A 144 -12.58 -7.66 -1.64
C PRO A 144 -11.51 -8.54 -0.98
N ASP A 145 -10.77 -9.30 -1.77
CA ASP A 145 -9.62 -10.10 -1.33
C ASP A 145 -8.50 -9.94 -2.36
N GLY A 146 -7.49 -9.14 -2.02
CA GLY A 146 -6.39 -8.81 -2.92
C GLY A 146 -5.37 -9.93 -3.06
N VAL A 147 -5.31 -10.88 -2.13
CA VAL A 147 -4.30 -11.96 -2.13
C VAL A 147 -4.77 -13.21 -2.86
N SER A 148 -6.06 -13.34 -3.16
CA SER A 148 -6.62 -14.49 -3.89
C SER A 148 -6.85 -14.24 -5.39
N VAL A 149 -6.45 -13.09 -5.93
CA VAL A 149 -6.70 -12.72 -7.32
C VAL A 149 -5.44 -12.40 -8.10
N VAL A 150 -5.49 -12.65 -9.41
CA VAL A 150 -4.52 -12.12 -10.38
C VAL A 150 -5.24 -11.11 -11.25
N THR A 151 -4.93 -9.84 -11.05
CA THR A 151 -5.57 -8.73 -11.76
C THR A 151 -4.87 -8.46 -13.08
N THR A 152 -5.66 -8.13 -14.11
CA THR A 152 -5.15 -7.67 -15.41
C THR A 152 -5.99 -6.49 -15.89
N LEU A 153 -5.36 -5.54 -16.58
CA LEU A 153 -6.08 -4.57 -17.42
C LEU A 153 -6.21 -5.17 -18.82
N LYS A 154 -7.43 -5.17 -19.36
CA LYS A 154 -7.66 -5.62 -20.73
C LYS A 154 -7.22 -4.49 -21.67
N GLU A 155 -6.38 -4.85 -22.63
CA GLU A 155 -6.08 -4.03 -23.81
C GLU A 155 -7.33 -3.79 -24.66
#